data_AF-A0A8S9IPV2-F1
#
_entry.id   AF-A0A8S9IPV2-F1
#
_cell.length_a   1.000
_cell.length_b   1.000
_cell.length_c   1.000
_cell.angle_alpha   90.00
_cell.angle_beta   90.00
_cell.angle_gamma   90.00
#
_symmetry.space_group_name_H-M   'P 1'
#
loop_
_entity.id
_entity.type
_entity.pdbx_description
1 polymer ?
#
loop_
_entity_poly.entity_id
_entity_poly.type
_entity_poly.pdbx_seq_one_letter_code
_entity_poly.pdbx_strand_id
1 'polypeptide(L)'
;MAHRVCVVEDVLFAFFNKTGLMWFDTKLNVWRSLVGRDGKELTFILDGGAMVEYEGRLVVLYMGDEDVFDVPVAQSVRCMFVSLDRAGGKICGTIDWSGTVATVPFMFRFLHCLAVSH
;
A
#
# COMPACT_ATOMS: atom_id res chain seq x y z
N MET A 1 -2.20 -14.93 -1.60
CA MET A 1 -3.58 -14.56 -1.22
C MET A 1 -3.59 -13.06 -1.02
N ALA A 2 -4.63 -12.35 -1.45
CA ALA A 2 -4.77 -10.91 -1.15
C ALA A 2 -5.21 -10.76 0.31
N HIS A 3 -4.50 -9.95 1.10
CA HIS A 3 -4.79 -9.81 2.54
C HIS A 3 -5.47 -8.48 2.88
N ARG A 4 -5.33 -7.48 2.01
CA ARG A 4 -5.90 -6.13 2.16
C ARG A 4 -6.32 -5.64 0.79
N VAL A 5 -7.48 -5.01 0.72
CA VAL A 5 -8.04 -4.47 -0.52
C VAL A 5 -8.55 -3.05 -0.29
N CYS A 6 -8.51 -2.23 -1.33
CA CYS A 6 -9.03 -0.88 -1.35
C CYS A 6 -9.56 -0.57 -2.75
N VAL A 7 -10.63 0.22 -2.85
CA VAL A 7 -11.10 0.73 -4.15
C VAL A 7 -10.76 2.22 -4.23
N VAL A 8 -10.06 2.62 -5.28
CA VAL A 8 -9.75 4.04 -5.55
C VAL A 8 -10.31 4.40 -6.92
N GLU A 9 -11.29 5.30 -6.90
CA GLU A 9 -12.01 5.83 -8.07
C GLU A 9 -12.51 4.78 -9.09
N ASP A 10 -12.92 3.59 -8.63
CA ASP A 10 -13.41 2.42 -9.41
C ASP A 10 -12.44 1.25 -9.61
N VAL A 11 -11.16 1.43 -9.27
CA VAL A 11 -10.15 0.38 -9.43
C VAL A 11 -9.95 -0.34 -8.11
N LEU A 12 -10.06 -1.68 -8.15
CA LEU A 12 -9.73 -2.53 -7.00
C LEU A 12 -8.21 -2.72 -6.90
N PHE A 13 -7.65 -2.29 -5.79
CA PHE A 13 -6.27 -2.52 -5.40
C PHE A 13 -6.19 -3.60 -4.33
N ALA A 14 -5.12 -4.37 -4.35
CA ALA A 14 -4.84 -5.35 -3.33
C ALA A 14 -3.34 -5.47 -3.07
N PHE A 15 -3.01 -5.83 -1.83
CA PHE A 15 -1.66 -6.21 -1.48
C PHE A 15 -1.51 -7.73 -1.46
N PHE A 16 -0.51 -8.23 -2.18
CA PHE A 16 -0.16 -9.64 -2.26
C PHE A 16 1.23 -9.88 -1.69
N ASN A 17 1.37 -10.87 -0.82
CA ASN A 17 2.68 -11.25 -0.29
C ASN A 17 3.63 -11.61 -1.44
N LYS A 18 4.88 -11.10 -1.38
CA LYS A 18 5.96 -11.25 -2.38
C LYS A 18 5.82 -10.48 -3.69
N THR A 19 4.60 -10.19 -4.17
CA THR A 19 4.39 -9.43 -5.41
C THR A 19 4.03 -7.96 -5.16
N GLY A 20 3.72 -7.60 -3.91
CA GLY A 20 3.48 -6.23 -3.51
C GLY A 20 2.10 -5.71 -3.88
N LEU A 21 2.05 -4.43 -4.23
CA LEU A 21 0.82 -3.72 -4.52
C LEU A 21 0.36 -3.96 -5.97
N MET A 22 -0.88 -4.41 -6.12
CA MET A 22 -1.47 -4.76 -7.41
C MET A 22 -2.82 -4.08 -7.60
N TRP A 23 -3.22 -3.94 -8.86
CA TRP A 23 -4.57 -3.51 -9.25
C TRP A 23 -5.22 -4.55 -10.15
N PHE A 24 -6.54 -4.63 -10.09
CA PHE A 24 -7.31 -5.58 -10.87
C PHE A 24 -7.74 -4.97 -12.21
N ASP A 25 -7.25 -5.57 -13.30
CA ASP A 25 -7.66 -5.22 -14.65
C ASP A 25 -8.94 -5.96 -15.01
N THR A 26 -10.07 -5.29 -14.90
CA THR A 26 -11.39 -5.86 -15.18
C THR A 26 -11.58 -6.25 -16.65
N LYS A 27 -10.85 -5.61 -17.58
CA LYS A 27 -10.95 -5.91 -19.02
C LYS A 27 -10.26 -7.22 -19.36
N LEU A 28 -9.15 -7.50 -18.69
CA LEU A 28 -8.34 -8.70 -18.93
C LEU A 28 -8.53 -9.77 -17.86
N ASN A 29 -9.30 -9.48 -16.81
CA ASN A 29 -9.60 -10.37 -15.70
C ASN A 29 -8.32 -10.88 -14.99
N VAL A 30 -7.35 -9.99 -14.78
CA VAL A 30 -6.03 -10.30 -14.21
C VAL A 30 -5.57 -9.25 -13.20
N TRP A 31 -4.75 -9.66 -12.24
CA TRP A 31 -4.01 -8.75 -11.37
C TRP A 31 -2.73 -8.27 -12.05
N ARG A 32 -2.45 -6.97 -11.94
CA ARG A 32 -1.26 -6.33 -12.49
C ARG A 32 -0.49 -5.61 -11.39
N SER A 33 0.84 -5.70 -11.39
CA SER A 33 1.69 -4.94 -10.47
C SER A 33 1.47 -3.44 -10.68
N LEU A 34 1.36 -2.70 -9.57
CA LEU A 34 1.44 -1.25 -9.62
C LEU A 34 2.90 -0.85 -9.77
N VAL A 35 3.21 -0.18 -10.89
CA VAL A 35 4.56 0.28 -11.21
C VAL A 35 4.63 1.81 -11.11
N GLY A 36 5.82 2.33 -10.85
CA GLY A 36 6.14 3.74 -10.98
C GLY A 36 6.03 4.24 -12.43
N ARG A 37 6.06 5.55 -12.63
CA ARG A 37 6.15 6.14 -13.97
C ARG A 37 7.39 5.70 -14.76
N ASP A 38 8.46 5.36 -14.06
CA ASP A 38 9.69 4.81 -14.64
C ASP A 38 9.60 3.31 -14.98
N GLY A 39 8.42 2.70 -14.77
CA GLY A 39 8.15 1.29 -15.05
C GLY A 39 8.71 0.33 -14.00
N LYS A 40 9.38 0.84 -12.95
CA LYS A 40 9.86 0.00 -11.87
C LYS A 40 8.72 -0.38 -10.94
N GLU A 41 8.76 -1.59 -10.40
CA GLU A 41 7.82 -1.96 -9.36
C GLU A 41 7.98 -1.03 -8.17
N LEU A 42 6.85 -0.63 -7.59
CA LEU A 42 6.87 -0.01 -6.28
C LEU A 42 7.09 -1.15 -5.28
N THR A 43 8.36 -1.56 -5.12
CA THR A 43 8.72 -2.72 -4.31
C THR A 43 8.52 -2.37 -2.85
N PHE A 44 7.51 -2.98 -2.24
CA PHE A 44 7.29 -2.90 -0.81
C PHE A 44 7.26 -4.32 -0.26
N ILE A 45 8.26 -4.68 0.53
CA ILE A 45 8.23 -5.90 1.34
C ILE A 45 7.43 -5.52 2.59
N LEU A 46 6.11 -5.64 2.53
CA LEU A 46 5.26 -5.29 3.66
C LEU A 46 4.66 -6.57 4.22
N ASP A 47 5.16 -6.98 5.37
CA ASP A 47 4.37 -7.84 6.24
C ASP A 47 3.34 -6.96 6.95
N GLY A 48 2.05 -7.24 6.74
CA GLY A 48 0.97 -6.72 7.58
C GLY A 48 0.64 -5.22 7.46
N GLY A 49 0.35 -4.70 6.26
CA GLY A 49 -0.15 -3.33 6.08
C GLY A 49 -1.68 -3.15 6.16
N ALA A 50 -2.15 -1.93 5.94
CA ALA A 50 -3.53 -1.56 5.65
C ALA A 50 -3.59 -0.57 4.47
N MET A 51 -4.74 -0.52 3.78
CA MET A 51 -4.92 0.31 2.59
C MET A 51 -6.25 1.03 2.68
N VAL A 52 -6.28 2.29 2.24
CA VAL A 52 -7.49 3.10 2.19
C VAL A 52 -7.43 4.11 1.05
N GLU A 53 -8.58 4.55 0.59
CA GLU A 53 -8.71 5.67 -0.34
C GLU A 53 -8.80 6.95 0.48
N TYR A 54 -8.04 7.97 0.09
CA TYR A 54 -8.10 9.29 0.72
C TYR A 54 -7.82 10.36 -0.34
N GLU A 55 -8.82 11.21 -0.61
CA GLU A 55 -8.74 12.31 -1.59
C GLU A 55 -8.31 11.85 -3.00
N GLY A 56 -8.89 10.75 -3.49
CA GLY A 56 -8.57 10.17 -4.79
C GLY A 56 -7.21 9.47 -4.86
N ARG A 57 -6.48 9.41 -3.73
CA ARG A 57 -5.16 8.77 -3.64
C ARG A 57 -5.26 7.43 -2.94
N LEU A 58 -4.36 6.53 -3.32
CA LEU A 58 -4.17 5.30 -2.60
C LEU A 58 -3.23 5.54 -1.41
N VAL A 59 -3.72 5.35 -0.21
CA VAL A 59 -2.92 5.45 1.02
C VAL A 59 -2.64 4.05 1.56
N VAL A 60 -1.39 3.81 1.91
CA VAL A 60 -0.94 2.54 2.48
C VAL A 60 -0.22 2.78 3.79
N LEU A 61 -0.68 2.10 4.82
CA LEU A 61 -0.02 1.98 6.12
C LEU A 61 0.74 0.67 6.19
N TYR A 62 1.95 0.71 6.71
CA TYR A 62 2.82 -0.45 6.76
C TYR A 62 3.83 -0.37 7.89
N MET A 63 4.30 -1.53 8.34
CA MET A 63 5.35 -1.61 9.35
C MET A 63 6.72 -1.43 8.68
N GLY A 64 7.60 -0.63 9.27
CA GLY A 64 8.98 -0.53 8.81
C GLY A 64 9.77 -1.81 9.14
N ASP A 65 10.66 -2.22 8.23
CA ASP A 65 11.71 -3.19 8.57
C ASP A 65 12.65 -2.51 9.57
N GLU A 66 12.65 -3.00 10.81
CA GLU A 66 13.66 -2.69 11.80
C GLU A 66 14.62 -3.89 11.86
N ASP A 67 15.93 -3.63 11.85
CA ASP A 67 16.97 -4.66 11.83
C ASP A 67 16.77 -5.66 12.98
N VAL A 68 16.46 -6.91 12.61
CA VAL A 68 16.04 -8.00 13.50
C VAL A 68 17.25 -8.67 14.18
N PHE A 69 18.09 -7.89 14.84
CA PHE A 69 19.12 -8.45 15.72
C PHE A 69 18.63 -8.65 17.16
N ASP A 70 17.57 -7.93 17.57
CA ASP A 70 16.85 -8.12 18.83
C ASP A 70 15.34 -8.13 18.56
N VAL A 71 14.55 -8.76 19.46
CA VAL A 71 13.09 -8.62 19.43
C VAL A 71 12.77 -7.15 19.74
N PRO A 72 12.32 -6.34 18.76
CA PRO A 72 12.02 -4.94 19.00
C PRO A 72 10.96 -4.82 20.10
N VAL A 73 11.05 -3.82 20.96
CA VAL A 73 9.99 -3.50 21.94
C VAL A 73 8.87 -2.69 21.27
N ALA A 74 9.23 -1.95 20.22
CA ALA A 74 8.33 -1.12 19.44
C ALA A 74 8.64 -1.27 17.94
N GLN A 75 7.70 -0.87 17.09
CA GLN A 75 7.85 -0.85 15.65
C GLN A 75 7.30 0.47 15.09
N SER A 76 7.95 0.97 14.05
CA SER A 76 7.53 2.17 13.33
C SER A 76 6.38 1.88 12.35
N VAL A 77 5.26 2.58 12.49
CA VAL A 77 4.20 2.62 11.49
C VAL A 77 4.52 3.70 10.47
N ARG A 78 4.67 3.30 9.22
CA ARG A 78 4.88 4.17 8.07
C ARG A 78 3.60 4.31 7.26
N CYS A 79 3.49 5.44 6.59
CA CYS A 79 2.38 5.78 5.72
C CYS A 79 2.95 6.31 4.40
N MET A 80 2.29 5.97 3.30
CA MET A 80 2.58 6.54 1.99
C MET A 80 1.31 6.95 1.27
N PHE A 81 1.40 8.05 0.54
CA PHE A 81 0.37 8.55 -0.35
C PHE A 81 0.80 8.31 -1.78
N VAL A 82 -0.04 7.61 -2.54
CA VAL A 82 0.24 7.24 -3.92
C VAL A 82 -0.83 7.85 -4.83
N SER A 83 -0.42 8.84 -5.61
CA SER A 83 -1.21 9.34 -6.73
C SER A 83 -1.19 8.35 -7.89
N LEU A 84 -2.34 8.19 -8.55
CA LEU A 84 -2.53 7.21 -9.62
C LEU A 84 -2.65 7.93 -10.96
N ASP A 85 -1.80 7.56 -11.91
CA ASP A 85 -1.87 8.02 -13.30
C ASP A 85 -2.47 6.93 -14.18
N ARG A 86 -3.53 7.25 -14.92
CA ARG A 86 -4.25 6.30 -15.76
C ARG A 86 -4.15 6.72 -17.22
N ALA A 87 -3.41 5.95 -18.02
CA ALA A 87 -3.24 6.23 -19.44
C ALA A 87 -3.18 4.94 -20.26
N GLY A 88 -3.91 4.89 -21.37
CA GLY A 88 -3.82 3.78 -22.33
C GLY A 88 -4.15 2.39 -21.74
N GLY A 89 -5.01 2.32 -20.73
CA GLY A 89 -5.35 1.05 -20.05
C GLY A 89 -4.29 0.55 -19.07
N LYS A 90 -3.31 1.38 -18.71
CA LYS A 90 -2.33 1.12 -17.66
C LYS A 90 -2.58 2.07 -16.48
N ILE A 91 -2.21 1.61 -15.30
CA ILE A 91 -2.21 2.38 -14.07
C ILE A 91 -0.79 2.39 -13.51
N CYS A 92 -0.26 3.58 -13.29
CA CYS A 92 1.03 3.81 -12.66
C CYS A 92 0.83 4.58 -11.35
N GLY A 93 1.69 4.33 -10.37
CA GLY A 93 1.71 5.05 -9.10
C GLY A 93 2.83 6.08 -9.04
N THR A 94 2.62 7.18 -8.32
CA THR A 94 3.65 8.13 -7.92
C THR A 94 3.54 8.34 -6.41
N ILE A 95 4.63 8.15 -5.68
CA ILE A 95 4.65 8.39 -4.23
C ILE A 95 4.75 9.90 -4.00
N ASP A 96 3.67 10.52 -3.55
CA ASP A 96 3.63 11.95 -3.25
C ASP A 96 4.31 12.26 -1.93
N TRP A 97 4.15 11.36 -0.97
CA TRP A 97 4.74 11.46 0.36
C TRP A 97 4.88 10.08 0.98
N SER A 98 5.93 9.89 1.77
CA SER A 98 6.12 8.70 2.61
C SER A 98 6.86 9.09 3.89
N GLY A 99 6.42 8.56 5.03
CA GLY A 99 7.06 8.83 6.31
C GLY A 99 6.51 8.00 7.46
N THR A 100 7.17 8.08 8.62
CA THR A 100 6.71 7.47 9.87
C THR A 100 5.59 8.34 10.47
N VAL A 101 4.46 7.73 10.81
CA VAL A 101 3.30 8.41 11.40
C VAL A 101 3.04 8.02 12.86
N ALA A 102 3.56 6.88 13.31
CA ALA A 102 3.46 6.44 14.69
C ALA A 102 4.54 5.43 15.06
N THR A 103 4.69 5.19 16.36
CA THR A 103 5.48 4.09 16.93
C THR A 103 4.54 3.29 17.82
N VAL A 104 4.46 1.97 17.60
CA VAL A 104 3.54 1.06 18.27
C VAL A 104 4.30 -0.07 18.96
N PRO A 105 3.72 -0.76 19.96
CA PRO A 105 4.35 -1.94 20.55
C PRO A 105 4.61 -3.04 19.50
N PHE A 106 5.60 -3.88 19.78
CA PHE A 106 5.87 -5.08 18.99
C PHE A 106 4.63 -6.00 18.94
N MET A 107 4.43 -6.70 17.81
CA MET A 107 3.24 -7.52 17.50
C MET A 107 1.95 -6.73 17.25
N PHE A 108 2.05 -5.43 16.96
CA PHE A 108 0.91 -4.65 16.46
C PHE A 108 0.41 -5.19 15.11
N ARG A 109 -0.92 -5.12 14.90
CA ARG A 109 -1.55 -5.44 13.61
C ARG A 109 -2.64 -4.43 13.28
N PHE A 110 -2.72 -4.05 12.01
CA PHE A 110 -3.87 -3.31 11.52
C PHE A 110 -5.09 -4.23 11.41
N LEU A 111 -6.19 -3.82 12.06
CA LEU A 111 -7.49 -4.47 11.95
C LEU A 111 -8.37 -3.78 10.90
N HIS A 112 -8.54 -2.46 11.05
CA HIS A 112 -9.34 -1.62 10.16
C HIS A 112 -8.58 -0.33 9.86
N CYS A 113 -8.80 0.22 8.67
CA CYS A 113 -8.28 1.52 8.26
C CYS A 113 -9.41 2.25 7.54
N LEU A 114 -9.74 3.44 8.03
CA LEU A 114 -10.87 4.24 7.56
C LEU A 114 -10.38 5.67 7.35
N ALA A 115 -10.71 6.23 6.20
CA ALA A 115 -10.53 7.65 5.95
C ALA A 115 -11.64 8.43 6.67
N VAL A 116 -11.28 9.53 7.31
CA VAL A 116 -12.22 10.44 7.96
C VAL A 116 -12.06 11.80 7.32
N SER A 117 -13.17 12.37 6.83
CA SER A 117 -13.24 13.75 6.35
C SER A 117 -13.72 14.66 7.49
N HIS A 118 -13.09 15.81 7.65
CA HIS A 118 -13.55 16.86 8.57
C HIS A 118 -14.67 17.70 7.95
#